data_AF-A0A924K781-F1
#
_entry.id   AF-A0A924K781-F1
#
_cell.length_a   1.000
_cell.length_b   1.000
_cell.length_c   1.000
_cell.angle_alpha   90.00
_cell.angle_beta   90.00
_cell.angle_gamma   90.00
#
_symmetry.space_group_name_H-M   'P 1'
#
loop_
_entity.id
_entity.type
_entity.pdbx_description
1 polymer ?
#
loop_
_entity_poly.entity_id
_entity_poly.type
_entity_poly.pdbx_seq_one_letter_code
_entity_poly.pdbx_strand_id
1 'polypeptide(L)'
;MDFIEAALPHFETIQWYIFATFVFAMVSFIPKNPTYRILFLILLVSFITEIVSVVLELQHIGLGFLFSVSLIFHNGLWLLLLYKAVKQRLLFKLLFIGYLGFAVLNLICWEGSSRFNINTFIIGAFLYLTVFIYESFFQLKQENFPYFLSNYYLLLLAPVLFFVGLSFVLGFKSKALNKTSIYGNVHLYEFIVCFINIIYYSLINIYIYREKKVGNAQ
;
A
#
# COMPACT_ATOMS: atom_id res chain seq x y z
N MET A 1 -18.27 29.65 -4.12
CA MET A 1 -18.33 28.31 -3.50
C MET A 1 -16.89 27.90 -3.30
N ASP A 2 -16.45 27.85 -2.05
CA ASP A 2 -15.04 27.63 -1.75
C ASP A 2 -14.63 26.22 -2.20
N PHE A 3 -13.40 26.06 -2.70
CA PHE A 3 -12.88 24.76 -3.14
C PHE A 3 -13.08 23.67 -2.07
N ILE A 4 -13.02 24.05 -0.79
CA ILE A 4 -13.27 23.16 0.36
C ILE A 4 -14.73 22.67 0.39
N GLU A 5 -15.70 23.56 0.20
CA GLU A 5 -17.13 23.20 0.16
C GLU A 5 -17.45 22.30 -1.05
N ALA A 6 -16.75 22.50 -2.17
CA ALA A 6 -16.91 21.67 -3.36
C ALA A 6 -16.21 20.29 -3.23
N ALA A 7 -15.12 20.20 -2.48
CA ALA A 7 -14.34 18.97 -2.33
C ALA A 7 -14.88 18.01 -1.25
N LEU A 8 -15.43 18.54 -0.14
CA LEU A 8 -15.91 17.76 1.00
C LEU A 8 -16.88 16.61 0.63
N PRO A 9 -17.84 16.77 -0.29
CA PRO A 9 -18.77 15.70 -0.69
C PRO A 9 -18.10 14.53 -1.42
N HIS A 10 -16.92 14.75 -2.01
CA HIS A 10 -16.15 13.73 -2.72
C HIS A 10 -15.25 12.91 -1.78
N PHE A 11 -15.17 13.28 -0.49
CA PHE A 11 -14.37 12.53 0.47
C PHE A 11 -15.08 11.27 0.96
N GLU A 12 -14.59 10.11 0.54
CA GLU A 12 -15.06 8.82 1.06
C GLU A 12 -14.51 8.52 2.46
N THR A 13 -15.15 7.58 3.16
CA THR A 13 -14.77 7.17 4.52
C THR A 13 -13.30 6.70 4.60
N ILE A 14 -12.81 6.03 3.56
CA ILE A 14 -11.43 5.53 3.51
C ILE A 14 -10.43 6.69 3.42
N GLN A 15 -10.74 7.75 2.67
CA GLN A 15 -9.87 8.91 2.50
C GLN A 15 -9.66 9.66 3.82
N TRP A 16 -10.72 9.80 4.62
CA TRP A 16 -10.60 10.31 5.98
C TRP A 16 -9.70 9.45 6.87
N TYR A 17 -9.76 8.13 6.71
CA TYR A 17 -8.92 7.22 7.49
C TYR A 17 -7.44 7.30 7.08
N ILE A 18 -7.16 7.46 5.79
CA ILE A 18 -5.82 7.74 5.25
C ILE A 18 -5.29 9.04 5.82
N PHE A 19 -6.11 10.10 5.76
CA PHE A 19 -5.76 11.42 6.29
C PHE A 19 -5.44 11.36 7.78
N ALA A 20 -6.30 10.74 8.59
CA ALA A 20 -6.09 10.59 10.03
C ALA A 20 -4.78 9.82 10.34
N THR A 21 -4.51 8.74 9.58
CA THR A 21 -3.28 7.95 9.73
C THR A 21 -2.04 8.77 9.34
N PHE A 22 -2.11 9.56 8.27
CA PHE A 22 -1.03 10.46 7.85
C PHE A 22 -0.74 11.54 8.90
N VAL A 23 -1.77 12.20 9.42
CA VAL A 23 -1.63 13.19 10.50
C VAL A 23 -1.03 12.55 11.75
N PHE A 24 -1.50 11.36 12.13
CA PHE A 24 -0.94 10.63 13.26
C PHE A 24 0.54 10.30 13.05
N ALA A 25 0.95 9.94 11.83
CA ALA A 25 2.34 9.70 11.46
C ALA A 25 3.19 10.98 11.49
N MET A 26 2.64 12.14 11.12
CA MET A 26 3.36 13.42 11.24
C MET A 26 3.59 13.82 12.70
N VAL A 27 2.56 13.72 13.54
CA VAL A 27 2.66 14.08 14.97
C VAL A 27 3.55 13.10 15.73
N SER A 28 3.64 11.85 15.26
CA SER A 28 4.46 10.80 15.83
C SER A 28 5.81 10.63 15.12
N PHE A 29 6.24 11.63 14.33
CA PHE A 29 7.40 11.50 13.45
C PHE A 29 8.70 11.17 14.22
N ILE A 30 9.37 10.09 13.80
CA ILE A 30 10.63 9.61 14.39
C ILE A 30 11.75 9.76 13.35
N PRO A 31 12.37 10.95 13.23
CA PRO A 31 13.31 11.24 12.14
C PRO A 31 14.53 10.32 12.13
N LYS A 32 14.96 9.78 13.26
CA LYS A 32 16.16 8.93 13.35
C LYS A 32 15.94 7.51 12.83
N ASN A 33 14.69 7.04 12.73
CA ASN A 33 14.40 5.68 12.31
C ASN A 33 14.27 5.59 10.77
N PRO A 34 15.22 4.93 10.05
CA PRO A 34 15.17 4.85 8.59
C PRO A 34 14.02 4.00 8.06
N THR A 35 13.42 3.13 8.88
CA THR A 35 12.23 2.35 8.52
C THR A 35 10.99 3.24 8.59
N TYR A 36 10.91 4.06 9.64
CA TYR A 36 9.84 5.06 9.77
C TYR A 36 9.83 6.04 8.60
N ARG A 37 11.00 6.49 8.13
CA ARG A 37 11.08 7.38 6.95
C ARG A 37 10.44 6.77 5.70
N ILE A 38 10.67 5.48 5.44
CA ILE A 38 10.09 4.81 4.27
C ILE A 38 8.58 4.65 4.45
N LEU A 39 8.12 4.27 5.65
CA LEU A 39 6.69 4.24 5.97
C LEU A 39 6.04 5.61 5.78
N PHE A 40 6.71 6.68 6.23
CA PHE A 40 6.23 8.04 6.05
C PHE A 40 6.09 8.39 4.57
N LEU A 41 7.04 7.98 3.72
CA LEU A 41 6.92 8.14 2.27
C LEU A 41 5.76 7.32 1.69
N ILE A 42 5.49 6.11 2.19
CA ILE A 42 4.32 5.31 1.76
C ILE A 42 3.03 6.08 2.07
N LEU A 43 2.90 6.59 3.30
CA LEU A 43 1.73 7.35 3.71
C LEU A 43 1.61 8.68 2.96
N LEU A 44 2.73 9.34 2.66
CA LEU A 44 2.76 10.55 1.86
C LEU A 44 2.27 10.29 0.43
N VAL A 45 2.72 9.19 -0.19
CA VAL A 45 2.24 8.78 -1.53
C VAL A 45 0.75 8.52 -1.50
N SER A 46 0.24 7.76 -0.52
CA SER A 46 -1.20 7.53 -0.36
C SER A 46 -1.98 8.83 -0.15
N PHE A 47 -1.51 9.71 0.75
CA PHE A 47 -2.16 10.99 1.03
C PHE A 47 -2.21 11.90 -0.21
N ILE A 48 -1.09 12.09 -0.91
CA ILE A 48 -1.04 12.89 -2.14
C ILE A 48 -1.97 12.30 -3.20
N THR A 49 -2.02 10.97 -3.32
CA THR A 49 -2.90 10.30 -4.29
C THR A 49 -4.36 10.63 -4.04
N GLU A 50 -4.80 10.62 -2.79
CA GLU A 50 -6.20 10.97 -2.46
C GLU A 50 -6.50 12.46 -2.66
N ILE A 51 -5.56 13.36 -2.34
CA ILE A 51 -5.78 14.79 -2.60
C ILE A 51 -5.86 15.07 -4.09
N VAL A 52 -4.97 14.47 -4.88
CA VAL A 52 -4.95 14.67 -6.34
C VAL A 52 -6.14 13.97 -6.99
N SER A 53 -6.61 12.81 -6.49
CA SER A 53 -7.78 12.13 -7.05
C SER A 53 -9.03 13.00 -6.95
N VAL A 54 -9.27 13.64 -5.80
CA VAL A 54 -10.40 14.58 -5.62
C VAL A 54 -10.29 15.75 -6.60
N VAL A 55 -9.10 16.33 -6.78
CA VAL A 55 -8.89 17.43 -7.75
C VAL A 55 -9.19 16.98 -9.18
N LEU A 56 -8.72 15.79 -9.58
CA LEU A 56 -8.95 15.26 -10.93
C LEU A 56 -10.41 14.90 -11.17
N GLU A 57 -11.11 14.38 -10.16
CA GLU A 57 -12.55 14.09 -10.23
C GLU A 57 -13.37 15.36 -10.47
N LEU A 58 -13.05 16.44 -9.75
CA LEU A 58 -13.68 17.76 -9.95
C LEU A 58 -13.45 18.31 -11.36
N GLN A 59 -12.36 17.90 -12.02
CA GLN A 59 -12.05 18.27 -13.40
C GLN A 59 -12.52 17.24 -14.44
N HIS A 60 -13.19 16.17 -14.00
CA HIS A 60 -13.59 15.02 -14.84
C HIS A 60 -12.43 14.37 -15.61
N ILE A 61 -11.22 14.41 -15.05
CA ILE A 61 -10.02 13.78 -15.62
C ILE A 61 -9.91 12.33 -15.13
N GLY A 62 -9.54 11.42 -16.04
CA GLY A 62 -9.39 10.00 -15.71
C GLY A 62 -8.30 9.74 -14.67
N LEU A 63 -8.63 8.94 -13.64
CA LEU A 63 -7.75 8.62 -12.51
C LEU A 63 -6.73 7.51 -12.78
N GLY A 64 -6.84 6.82 -13.92
CA GLY A 64 -6.05 5.63 -14.23
C GLY A 64 -4.54 5.86 -14.17
N PHE A 65 -4.07 7.00 -14.68
CA PHE A 65 -2.65 7.35 -14.66
C PHE A 65 -2.16 7.65 -13.23
N LEU A 66 -2.89 8.48 -12.48
CA LEU A 66 -2.56 8.82 -11.09
C LEU A 66 -2.41 7.56 -10.22
N PHE A 67 -3.41 6.69 -10.25
CA PHE A 67 -3.38 5.46 -9.47
C PHE A 67 -2.30 4.49 -9.95
N SER A 68 -2.00 4.44 -11.25
CA SER A 68 -0.90 3.61 -11.78
C SER A 68 0.47 4.08 -11.29
N VAL A 69 0.71 5.40 -11.28
CA VAL A 69 1.95 5.97 -10.74
C VAL A 69 2.05 5.75 -9.24
N SER A 70 0.98 6.06 -8.50
CA SER A 70 0.90 5.84 -7.05
C SER A 70 1.19 4.39 -6.67
N LEU A 71 0.62 3.44 -7.41
CA LEU A 71 0.82 2.01 -7.21
C LEU A 71 2.29 1.59 -7.34
N ILE A 72 3.01 2.11 -8.33
CA ILE A 72 4.43 1.80 -8.54
C ILE A 72 5.24 2.27 -7.34
N PHE A 73 4.99 3.49 -6.86
CA PHE A 73 5.65 4.01 -5.66
C PHE A 73 5.27 3.23 -4.41
N HIS A 74 3.98 2.96 -4.21
CA HIS A 74 3.48 2.22 -3.05
C HIS A 74 4.09 0.82 -2.96
N ASN A 75 3.97 0.02 -4.02
CA ASN A 75 4.56 -1.33 -4.08
C ASN A 75 6.09 -1.28 -3.98
N GLY A 76 6.73 -0.34 -4.68
CA GLY A 76 8.17 -0.18 -4.66
C GLY A 76 8.72 0.14 -3.27
N LEU A 77 8.06 1.04 -2.53
CA LEU A 77 8.43 1.39 -1.16
C LEU A 77 8.19 0.25 -0.18
N TRP A 78 7.11 -0.52 -0.35
CA TRP A 78 6.88 -1.74 0.43
C TRP A 78 7.96 -2.80 0.18
N LEU A 79 8.33 -3.04 -1.08
CA LEU A 79 9.45 -3.92 -1.41
C LEU A 79 10.76 -3.41 -0.79
N LEU A 80 10.99 -2.09 -0.77
CA LEU A 80 12.16 -1.50 -0.12
C LEU A 80 12.15 -1.68 1.39
N LEU A 81 10.97 -1.62 2.04
CA LEU A 81 10.84 -2.01 3.44
C LEU A 81 11.21 -3.49 3.63
N LEU A 82 10.68 -4.39 2.80
CA LEU A 82 10.93 -5.83 2.89
C LEU A 82 12.41 -6.18 2.68
N TYR A 83 13.11 -5.49 1.77
CA TYR A 83 14.54 -5.66 1.51
C TYR A 83 15.41 -5.64 2.78
N LYS A 84 15.05 -4.82 3.78
CA LYS A 84 15.82 -4.72 5.03
C LYS A 84 15.73 -6.00 5.88
N ALA A 85 14.67 -6.79 5.74
CA ALA A 85 14.51 -8.09 6.41
C ALA A 85 15.22 -9.23 5.67
N VAL A 86 15.37 -9.11 4.35
CA VAL A 86 15.82 -10.23 3.51
C VAL A 86 17.29 -10.54 3.67
N LYS A 87 17.62 -11.82 3.91
CA LYS A 87 19.02 -12.28 3.96
C LYS A 87 19.68 -12.31 2.58
N GLN A 88 18.99 -12.83 1.56
CA GLN A 88 19.51 -12.93 0.18
C GLN A 88 19.38 -11.61 -0.60
N ARG A 89 20.14 -10.59 -0.18
CA ARG A 89 20.04 -9.23 -0.71
C ARG A 89 20.28 -9.09 -2.21
N LEU A 90 21.17 -9.91 -2.79
CA LEU A 90 21.50 -9.81 -4.21
C LEU A 90 20.33 -10.25 -5.10
N LEU A 91 19.75 -11.42 -4.81
CA LEU A 91 18.59 -11.93 -5.53
C LEU A 91 17.41 -10.96 -5.40
N PHE A 92 17.16 -10.43 -4.21
CA PHE A 92 16.11 -9.44 -4.00
C PHE A 92 16.34 -8.17 -4.83
N LYS A 93 17.57 -7.64 -4.88
CA LYS A 93 17.88 -6.47 -5.71
C LYS A 93 17.59 -6.73 -7.20
N LEU A 94 17.96 -7.90 -7.71
CA LEU A 94 17.66 -8.28 -9.10
C LEU A 94 16.15 -8.32 -9.36
N LEU A 95 15.38 -8.97 -8.47
CA LEU A 95 13.92 -9.02 -8.58
C LEU A 95 13.28 -7.62 -8.47
N PHE A 96 13.78 -6.77 -7.58
CA PHE A 96 13.30 -5.40 -7.41
C PHE A 96 13.58 -4.53 -8.64
N ILE A 97 14.78 -4.60 -9.21
CA ILE A 97 15.11 -3.90 -10.45
C ILE A 97 14.26 -4.42 -11.61
N GLY A 98 14.08 -5.74 -11.71
CA GLY A 98 13.18 -6.36 -12.69
C GLY A 98 11.74 -5.88 -12.55
N TYR A 99 11.22 -5.78 -11.32
CA TYR A 99 9.90 -5.21 -11.04
C TYR A 99 9.79 -3.76 -11.50
N LEU A 100 10.76 -2.90 -11.16
CA LEU A 100 10.75 -1.49 -11.58
C LEU A 100 10.81 -1.34 -13.11
N GLY A 101 11.67 -2.12 -13.77
CA GLY A 101 11.75 -2.15 -15.23
C GLY A 101 10.43 -2.56 -15.86
N PHE A 102 9.81 -3.64 -15.37
CA PHE A 102 8.49 -4.06 -15.81
C PHE A 102 7.42 -2.99 -15.56
N ALA A 103 7.41 -2.37 -14.39
CA ALA A 103 6.44 -1.36 -13.99
C ALA A 103 6.46 -0.14 -14.92
N VAL A 104 7.66 0.37 -15.22
CA VAL A 104 7.85 1.50 -16.13
C VAL A 104 7.46 1.15 -17.56
N LEU A 105 7.88 -0.03 -18.06
CA LEU A 105 7.48 -0.49 -19.39
C LEU A 105 5.97 -0.67 -19.50
N ASN A 106 5.31 -1.25 -18.49
CA ASN A 106 3.86 -1.45 -18.52
C ASN A 106 3.06 -0.16 -18.35
N LEU A 107 3.62 0.84 -17.66
CA LEU A 107 3.05 2.18 -17.57
C LEU A 107 3.06 2.91 -18.92
N ILE A 108 4.18 2.87 -19.64
CA ILE A 108 4.37 3.64 -20.88
C ILE A 108 3.82 2.90 -22.11
N CYS A 109 4.05 1.58 -22.22
CA CYS A 109 3.80 0.84 -23.45
C CYS A 109 2.47 0.10 -23.51
N TRP A 110 1.85 -0.26 -22.38
CA TRP A 110 0.73 -1.21 -22.36
C TRP A 110 -0.54 -0.71 -21.65
N GLU A 111 -0.56 -0.67 -20.32
CA GLU A 111 -1.81 -0.47 -19.55
C GLU A 111 -1.93 0.93 -18.92
N GLY A 112 -0.83 1.46 -18.39
CA GLY A 112 -0.91 2.50 -17.36
C GLY A 112 -1.20 3.94 -17.82
N SER A 113 -1.20 4.22 -19.12
CA SER A 113 -1.46 5.57 -19.66
C SER A 113 -2.94 5.95 -19.69
N SER A 114 -3.85 4.98 -19.81
CA SER A 114 -5.30 5.22 -19.93
C SER A 114 -6.14 4.42 -18.94
N ARG A 115 -5.57 3.39 -18.31
CA ARG A 115 -6.26 2.50 -17.37
C ARG A 115 -5.37 2.24 -16.16
N PHE A 116 -5.98 1.73 -15.09
CA PHE A 116 -5.23 1.27 -13.93
C PHE A 116 -4.29 0.13 -14.34
N ASN A 117 -3.04 0.23 -13.90
CA ASN A 117 -1.96 -0.69 -14.23
C ASN A 117 -2.04 -2.01 -13.43
N ILE A 118 -3.01 -2.85 -13.82
CA ILE A 118 -3.33 -4.10 -13.11
C ILE A 118 -2.16 -5.08 -13.12
N ASN A 119 -1.45 -5.25 -14.24
CA ASN A 119 -0.34 -6.21 -14.27
C ASN A 119 0.78 -5.81 -13.31
N THR A 120 1.10 -4.52 -13.21
CA THR A 120 2.12 -4.06 -12.27
C THR A 120 1.68 -4.27 -10.82
N PHE A 121 0.38 -4.15 -10.52
CA PHE A 121 -0.14 -4.54 -9.21
C PHE A 121 0.10 -6.03 -8.95
N ILE A 122 -0.34 -6.89 -9.86
CA ILE A 122 -0.25 -8.35 -9.71
C ILE A 122 1.19 -8.79 -9.50
N ILE A 123 2.13 -8.33 -10.33
CA ILE A 123 3.54 -8.71 -10.21
C ILE A 123 4.15 -8.16 -8.91
N GLY A 124 3.85 -6.92 -8.54
CA GLY A 124 4.35 -6.34 -7.29
C GLY A 124 3.84 -7.08 -6.06
N ALA A 125 2.54 -7.38 -6.01
CA ALA A 125 1.90 -8.16 -4.95
C ALA A 125 2.48 -9.57 -4.88
N PHE A 126 2.59 -10.27 -6.02
CA PHE A 126 3.15 -11.61 -6.09
C PHE A 126 4.60 -11.66 -5.59
N LEU A 127 5.43 -10.71 -6.03
CA LEU A 127 6.82 -10.59 -5.60
C LEU A 127 6.90 -10.34 -4.10
N TYR A 128 6.13 -9.38 -3.58
CA TYR A 128 6.12 -9.06 -2.16
C TYR A 128 5.71 -10.27 -1.32
N LEU A 129 4.59 -10.90 -1.64
CA LEU A 129 4.05 -12.05 -0.90
C LEU A 129 5.02 -13.23 -0.93
N THR A 130 5.59 -13.55 -2.09
CA THR A 130 6.54 -14.66 -2.23
C THR A 130 7.78 -14.44 -1.36
N VAL A 131 8.37 -13.23 -1.40
CA VAL A 131 9.55 -12.91 -0.59
C VAL A 131 9.19 -12.88 0.90
N PHE A 132 8.05 -12.30 1.27
CA PHE A 132 7.60 -12.23 2.66
C PHE A 132 7.40 -13.62 3.26
N ILE A 133 6.74 -14.52 2.52
CA ILE A 133 6.52 -15.91 2.94
C ILE A 133 7.85 -16.65 3.05
N TYR A 134 8.71 -16.54 2.03
CA TYR A 134 10.02 -17.19 2.03
C TYR A 134 10.87 -16.74 3.23
N GLU A 135 10.96 -15.44 3.47
CA GLU A 135 11.73 -14.89 4.59
C GLU A 135 11.10 -15.31 5.93
N SER A 136 9.77 -15.36 6.05
CA SER A 136 9.10 -15.86 7.25
C SER A 136 9.47 -17.32 7.54
N PHE A 137 9.42 -18.21 6.54
CA PHE A 137 9.85 -19.60 6.74
C PHE A 137 11.34 -19.72 7.07
N PHE A 138 12.17 -18.86 6.47
CA PHE A 138 13.60 -18.82 6.75
C PHE A 138 13.91 -18.39 8.21
N GLN A 139 13.21 -17.38 8.72
CA GLN A 139 13.33 -16.94 10.12
C GLN A 139 12.77 -17.99 11.09
N LEU A 140 11.68 -18.66 10.73
CA LEU A 140 11.10 -19.75 11.52
C LEU A 140 12.05 -20.95 11.63
N LYS A 141 12.70 -21.33 10.53
CA LYS A 141 13.70 -22.42 10.52
C LYS A 141 14.91 -22.13 11.40
N GLN A 142 15.21 -20.86 11.65
CA GLN A 142 16.28 -20.42 12.56
C GLN A 142 15.79 -20.19 13.99
N GLU A 143 14.52 -20.49 14.29
CA GLU A 143 13.91 -20.26 15.60
C GLU A 143 14.00 -18.80 16.08
N ASN A 144 14.02 -17.85 15.13
CA ASN A 144 14.15 -16.43 15.45
C ASN A 144 12.79 -15.82 15.85
N PHE A 145 12.24 -16.27 16.98
CA PHE A 145 11.00 -15.71 17.55
C PHE A 145 11.03 -14.19 17.79
N PRO A 146 12.17 -13.57 18.18
CA PRO A 146 12.25 -12.11 18.30
C PRO A 146 11.90 -11.37 17.01
N TYR A 147 12.18 -11.93 15.83
CA TYR A 147 11.76 -11.34 14.56
C TYR A 147 10.23 -11.23 14.47
N PHE A 148 9.50 -12.31 14.73
CA PHE A 148 8.03 -12.36 14.64
C PHE A 148 7.33 -11.48 15.69
N LEU A 149 7.97 -11.30 16.85
CA LEU A 149 7.45 -10.44 17.92
C LEU A 149 7.84 -8.96 17.75
N SER A 150 8.67 -8.64 16.76
CA SER A 150 9.15 -7.27 16.54
C SER A 150 8.07 -6.37 15.92
N ASN A 151 8.12 -5.07 16.24
CA ASN A 151 7.33 -4.05 15.56
C ASN A 151 7.59 -4.03 14.05
N TYR A 152 8.82 -4.37 13.64
CA TYR A 152 9.17 -4.38 12.23
C TYR A 152 8.46 -5.50 11.46
N TYR A 153 8.28 -6.69 12.05
CA TYR A 153 7.46 -7.73 11.43
C TYR A 153 5.99 -7.33 11.32
N LEU A 154 5.43 -6.69 12.36
CA LEU A 154 4.08 -6.12 12.31
C LEU A 154 3.91 -5.17 11.12
N LEU A 155 4.91 -4.31 10.87
CA LEU A 155 4.90 -3.40 9.72
C LEU A 155 4.94 -4.15 8.39
N LEU A 156 5.78 -5.17 8.25
CA LEU A 156 5.85 -5.99 7.03
C LEU A 156 4.60 -6.84 6.81
N LEU A 157 3.85 -7.16 7.87
CA LEU A 157 2.58 -7.86 7.75
C LEU A 157 1.45 -6.95 7.24
N ALA A 158 1.52 -5.64 7.50
CA ALA A 158 0.47 -4.68 7.16
C ALA A 158 -0.04 -4.77 5.70
N PRO A 159 0.81 -4.78 4.66
CA PRO A 159 0.36 -4.83 3.27
C PRO A 159 -0.04 -6.23 2.80
N VAL A 160 0.17 -7.30 3.59
CA VAL A 160 -0.10 -8.68 3.15
C VAL A 160 -1.58 -8.87 2.82
N LEU A 161 -2.47 -8.47 3.74
CA LEU A 161 -3.91 -8.60 3.51
C LEU A 161 -4.40 -7.64 2.41
N PHE A 162 -3.78 -6.47 2.29
CA PHE A 162 -4.04 -5.53 1.20
C PHE A 162 -3.72 -6.17 -0.17
N PHE A 163 -2.55 -6.78 -0.32
CA PHE A 163 -2.15 -7.45 -1.56
C PHE A 163 -3.02 -8.67 -1.86
N VAL A 164 -3.31 -9.50 -0.87
CA VAL A 164 -4.17 -10.68 -1.05
C VAL A 164 -5.60 -10.27 -1.42
N GLY A 165 -6.19 -9.34 -0.67
CA GLY A 165 -7.57 -8.91 -0.87
C GLY A 165 -7.78 -8.23 -2.23
N LEU A 166 -6.91 -7.29 -2.61
CA LEU A 166 -6.98 -6.68 -3.93
C LEU A 166 -6.70 -7.66 -5.06
N SER A 167 -5.89 -8.70 -4.84
CA SER A 167 -5.67 -9.74 -5.85
C SER A 167 -6.95 -10.53 -6.16
N PHE A 168 -7.83 -10.75 -5.18
CA PHE A 168 -9.12 -11.41 -5.44
C PHE A 168 -10.04 -10.59 -6.34
N VAL A 169 -9.91 -9.27 -6.34
CA VAL A 169 -10.76 -8.39 -7.16
C VAL A 169 -10.10 -8.09 -8.50
N LEU A 170 -8.81 -7.76 -8.48
CA LEU A 170 -8.07 -7.29 -9.66
C LEU A 170 -7.45 -8.43 -10.47
N GLY A 171 -7.13 -9.57 -9.85
CA GLY A 171 -6.41 -10.68 -10.48
C GLY A 171 -7.15 -11.31 -11.65
N PHE A 172 -8.48 -11.32 -11.63
CA PHE A 172 -9.30 -11.88 -12.70
C PHE A 172 -9.60 -10.88 -13.83
N LYS A 173 -9.23 -9.59 -13.68
CA LYS A 173 -9.53 -8.51 -14.63
C LYS A 173 -11.00 -8.44 -15.08
N SER A 174 -11.92 -8.92 -14.26
CA SER A 174 -13.34 -9.05 -14.61
C SER A 174 -14.14 -7.85 -14.10
N LYS A 175 -14.65 -7.03 -15.03
CA LYS A 175 -15.58 -5.95 -14.69
C LYS A 175 -16.86 -6.46 -14.02
N ALA A 176 -17.31 -7.67 -14.38
CA ALA A 176 -18.48 -8.29 -13.80
C ALA A 176 -18.24 -8.61 -12.32
N LEU A 177 -17.07 -9.14 -11.99
CA LEU A 177 -16.69 -9.44 -10.60
C LEU A 177 -16.67 -8.16 -9.75
N ASN A 178 -16.06 -7.09 -10.25
CA ASN A 178 -15.98 -5.81 -9.51
C ASN A 178 -17.36 -5.20 -9.23
N LYS A 179 -18.32 -5.38 -10.15
CA LYS A 179 -19.68 -4.84 -10.05
C LYS A 179 -20.68 -5.79 -9.40
N THR A 180 -20.26 -6.99 -9.04
CA THR A 180 -21.16 -7.97 -8.41
C THR A 180 -21.63 -7.40 -7.07
N SER A 181 -22.94 -7.27 -6.88
CA SER A 181 -23.50 -6.84 -5.60
C SER A 181 -23.47 -8.01 -4.62
N ILE A 182 -22.99 -7.74 -3.39
CA ILE A 182 -23.05 -8.71 -2.28
C ILE A 182 -24.35 -8.51 -1.50
N TYR A 183 -24.71 -7.25 -1.24
CA TYR A 183 -25.88 -6.90 -0.44
C TYR A 183 -26.38 -5.50 -0.78
N GLY A 184 -27.62 -5.40 -1.27
CA GLY A 184 -28.22 -4.13 -1.67
C GLY A 184 -27.39 -3.41 -2.74
N ASN A 185 -26.97 -2.18 -2.46
CA ASN A 185 -26.11 -1.37 -3.33
C ASN A 185 -24.62 -1.53 -3.05
N VAL A 186 -24.20 -2.44 -2.15
CA VAL A 186 -22.78 -2.65 -1.83
C VAL A 186 -22.17 -3.63 -2.82
N HIS A 187 -21.19 -3.15 -3.58
CA HIS A 187 -20.46 -3.95 -4.54
C HIS A 187 -19.29 -4.70 -3.89
N LEU A 188 -18.92 -5.84 -4.48
CA LEU A 188 -17.81 -6.69 -4.03
C LEU A 188 -16.49 -5.92 -3.90
N TYR A 189 -16.21 -5.03 -4.87
CA TYR A 189 -15.03 -4.18 -4.84
C TYR A 189 -15.02 -3.27 -3.60
N GLU A 190 -16.11 -2.55 -3.35
CA GLU A 190 -16.22 -1.60 -2.22
C GLU A 190 -16.08 -2.31 -0.87
N PHE A 191 -16.73 -3.47 -0.72
CA PHE A 191 -16.65 -4.26 0.49
C PHE A 191 -15.22 -4.73 0.80
N ILE A 192 -14.55 -5.31 -0.20
CA ILE A 192 -13.17 -5.80 -0.03
C ILE A 192 -12.23 -4.63 0.24
N VAL A 193 -12.32 -3.54 -0.53
CA VAL A 193 -11.48 -2.35 -0.38
C VAL A 193 -11.65 -1.70 0.99
N CYS A 194 -12.88 -1.60 1.50
CA CYS A 194 -13.13 -1.08 2.84
C CYS A 194 -12.47 -1.96 3.91
N PHE A 195 -12.73 -3.27 3.87
CA PHE A 195 -12.21 -4.22 4.86
C PHE A 195 -10.67 -4.25 4.90
N ILE A 196 -10.01 -4.34 3.74
CA ILE A 196 -8.55 -4.39 3.69
C ILE A 196 -7.91 -3.07 4.15
N ASN A 197 -8.50 -1.91 3.83
CA ASN A 197 -7.93 -0.62 4.22
C ASN A 197 -8.03 -0.42 5.73
N ILE A 198 -9.14 -0.83 6.35
CA ILE A 198 -9.31 -0.81 7.81
C ILE A 198 -8.16 -1.56 8.48
N ILE A 199 -7.89 -2.78 8.04
CA ILE A 199 -6.83 -3.62 8.63
C ILE A 199 -5.44 -3.05 8.34
N TYR A 200 -5.18 -2.67 7.08
CA TYR A 200 -3.91 -2.12 6.63
C TYR A 200 -3.48 -0.89 7.45
N TYR A 201 -4.33 0.14 7.53
CA TYR A 201 -4.00 1.35 8.27
C TYR A 201 -4.08 1.15 9.79
N SER A 202 -4.89 0.21 10.30
CA SER A 202 -4.87 -0.16 11.72
C SER A 202 -3.50 -0.71 12.12
N LEU A 203 -2.94 -1.64 11.34
CA LEU A 203 -1.62 -2.22 11.61
C LEU A 203 -0.52 -1.16 11.54
N ILE A 204 -0.60 -0.24 10.57
CA ILE A 204 0.33 0.89 10.47
C ILE A 204 0.24 1.80 11.70
N ASN A 205 -0.97 2.15 12.14
CA ASN A 205 -1.17 2.98 13.32
C ASN A 205 -0.65 2.31 14.60
N ILE A 206 -0.88 1.00 14.75
CA ILE A 206 -0.32 0.22 15.87
C ILE A 206 1.21 0.25 15.83
N TYR A 207 1.82 0.07 14.65
CA TYR A 207 3.27 0.17 14.48
C TYR A 207 3.80 1.55 14.91
N ILE A 208 3.22 2.63 14.39
CA ILE A 208 3.62 4.01 14.72
C ILE A 208 3.54 4.26 16.22
N TYR A 209 2.44 3.85 16.85
CA TYR A 209 2.25 3.98 18.29
C TYR A 209 3.32 3.23 19.09
N ARG A 210 3.59 1.97 18.75
CA ARG A 210 4.59 1.14 19.44
C ARG A 210 6.00 1.70 19.28
N GLU A 211 6.38 2.14 18.08
CA GLU A 211 7.70 2.74 17.84
C GLU A 211 7.88 4.06 18.59
N LYS A 212 6.85 4.91 18.64
CA LYS A 212 6.90 6.16 19.42
C LYS A 212 7.13 5.88 20.91
N LYS A 213 6.44 4.87 21.45
CA LYS A 213 6.59 4.47 22.86
C LYS A 213 8.01 3.98 23.16
N VAL A 214 8.61 3.21 22.25
CA VAL A 214 10.01 2.76 22.38
C VAL A 214 10.98 3.93 22.29
N GLY A 215 10.79 4.84 21.32
CA GLY A 215 11.64 6.01 21.15
C GLY A 215 11.58 7.01 22.30
N ASN A 216 10.46 7.09 23.04
CA ASN A 216 10.33 7.91 24.23
C ASN A 216 10.91 7.26 25.50
N ALA A 217 11.22 5.97 25.46
CA ALA A 217 11.82 5.24 26.59
C ALA A 217 13.36 5.19 26.52
N GLN A 218 13.96 5.77 25.47
CA GLN A 218 15.40 5.92 25.25
C GLN A 218 15.81 7.38 25.43
#